data_AF-A0A1L9NCT6-F1
#
_entry.id   AF-A0A1L9NCT6-F1
#
_cell.length_a   1.000
_cell.length_b   1.000
_cell.length_c   1.000
_cell.angle_alpha   90.00
_cell.angle_beta   90.00
_cell.angle_gamma   90.00
#
_symmetry.space_group_name_H-M   'P 1'
#
loop_
_entity.id
_entity.type
_entity.pdbx_description
1 polymer ?
#
loop_
_entity_poly.entity_id
_entity_poly.type
_entity_poly.pdbx_seq_one_letter_code
_entity_poly.pdbx_strand_id
1 'polypeptide(L)'
;MSFLFGGAPKLSSEQKIAAAETEVEMVTDMFSRLTESCIKKCIPNDYREGDLNKGESVCIDRCVGKFFEVNMKVSEKMQGEANQKGGMGGFGM
;
A
#
# COMPACT_ATOMS: atom_id res chain seq x y z
N MET A 1 17.51 -41.80 -14.56
CA MET A 1 17.00 -40.90 -15.61
C MET A 1 15.56 -40.47 -15.30
N SER A 2 15.32 -39.70 -14.22
CA SER A 2 13.94 -39.36 -13.79
C SER A 2 13.75 -37.92 -13.26
N PHE A 3 14.71 -37.02 -13.50
CA PHE A 3 14.59 -35.61 -13.08
C PHE A 3 13.87 -34.71 -14.12
N LEU A 4 13.15 -35.28 -15.09
CA LEU A 4 12.58 -34.58 -16.25
C LEU A 4 11.08 -34.20 -16.13
N PHE A 5 10.41 -34.41 -14.98
CA PHE A 5 8.98 -34.12 -14.80
C PHE A 5 8.67 -33.35 -13.49
N GLY A 6 9.47 -32.34 -13.17
CA GLY A 6 9.23 -31.43 -12.05
C GLY A 6 8.12 -30.42 -12.39
N GLY A 7 6.86 -30.83 -12.25
CA GLY A 7 5.73 -29.89 -12.26
C GLY A 7 5.91 -28.86 -11.15
N ALA A 8 5.77 -27.57 -11.49
CA ALA A 8 5.89 -26.48 -10.53
C ALA A 8 5.02 -26.76 -9.28
N PRO A 9 5.51 -26.50 -8.06
CA PRO A 9 4.71 -26.65 -6.85
C PRO A 9 3.46 -25.80 -6.98
N LYS A 10 2.29 -26.45 -7.02
CA LYS A 10 1.01 -25.73 -6.97
C LYS A 10 0.88 -25.15 -5.56
N LEU A 11 0.81 -23.81 -5.43
CA LEU A 11 0.49 -23.17 -4.15
C LEU A 11 -0.75 -23.84 -3.54
N SER A 12 -0.66 -24.25 -2.28
CA SER A 12 -1.78 -24.87 -1.58
C SER A 12 -2.94 -23.89 -1.45
N SER A 13 -4.16 -24.39 -1.31
CA SER A 13 -5.33 -23.54 -1.10
C SER A 13 -5.16 -22.67 0.15
N GLU A 14 -4.51 -23.17 1.20
CA GLU A 14 -4.19 -22.37 2.39
C GLU A 14 -3.23 -21.21 2.08
N GLN A 15 -2.19 -21.44 1.28
CA GLN A 15 -1.25 -20.37 0.90
C GLN A 15 -1.93 -19.28 0.06
N LYS A 16 -2.90 -19.64 -0.78
CA LYS A 16 -3.68 -18.66 -1.56
C LYS A 16 -4.61 -17.84 -0.69
N ILE A 17 -5.25 -18.47 0.31
CA ILE A 17 -6.12 -17.78 1.26
C ILE A 17 -5.29 -16.82 2.11
N ALA A 18 -4.15 -17.25 2.64
CA ALA A 18 -3.26 -16.40 3.43
C ALA A 18 -2.73 -15.18 2.65
N ALA A 19 -2.42 -15.36 1.36
CA ALA A 19 -2.03 -14.24 0.50
C ALA A 19 -3.19 -13.24 0.31
N ALA A 20 -4.40 -13.73 0.06
CA ALA A 20 -5.58 -12.89 -0.08
C ALA A 20 -5.93 -12.14 1.23
N GLU A 21 -5.81 -12.79 2.39
CA GLU A 21 -5.99 -12.15 3.70
C GLU A 21 -5.01 -10.99 3.88
N THR A 22 -3.74 -11.21 3.53
CA THR A 22 -2.71 -10.16 3.59
C THR A 22 -3.03 -8.98 2.68
N GLU A 23 -3.52 -9.23 1.46
CA GLU A 23 -3.95 -8.17 0.54
C GLU A 23 -5.09 -7.33 1.12
N VAL A 24 -6.09 -7.96 1.75
CA VAL A 24 -7.22 -7.25 2.38
C VAL A 24 -6.76 -6.41 3.57
N GLU A 25 -5.87 -6.96 4.41
CA GLU A 25 -5.29 -6.21 5.54
C GLU A 25 -4.55 -4.96 5.09
N MET A 26 -3.73 -5.09 4.03
CA MET A 26 -3.01 -3.94 3.46
C MET A 26 -3.95 -2.86 2.94
N VAL A 27 -5.02 -3.23 2.21
CA VAL A 27 -6.00 -2.26 1.69
C VAL A 27 -6.74 -1.58 2.84
N THR A 28 -7.04 -2.31 3.90
CA THR A 28 -7.75 -1.78 5.08
C THR A 28 -6.89 -0.77 5.86
N ASP A 29 -5.62 -1.08 6.11
CA ASP A 29 -4.67 -0.14 6.73
C ASP A 29 -4.49 1.11 5.85
N MET A 30 -4.33 0.93 4.54
CA MET A 30 -4.22 2.05 3.60
C MET A 30 -5.44 2.97 3.65
N PHE A 31 -6.65 2.41 3.62
CA PHE A 31 -7.89 3.17 3.70
C PHE A 31 -7.99 3.96 5.02
N SER A 32 -7.61 3.33 6.13
CA SER A 32 -7.64 3.95 7.46
C SER A 32 -6.70 5.16 7.52
N ARG A 33 -5.45 5.00 7.05
CA ARG A 33 -4.45 6.09 6.99
C ARG A 33 -4.83 7.19 6.03
N LEU A 34 -5.41 6.84 4.88
CA LEU A 34 -5.91 7.80 3.90
C LEU A 34 -7.01 8.67 4.51
N THR A 35 -7.98 8.04 5.17
CA THR A 35 -9.10 8.71 5.83
C THR A 35 -8.61 9.66 6.91
N GLU A 36 -7.76 9.19 7.82
CA GLU A 36 -7.17 10.04 8.88
C GLU A 36 -6.38 11.22 8.30
N SER A 37 -5.55 10.97 7.28
CA SER A 37 -4.73 12.02 6.66
C SER A 37 -5.58 13.08 5.97
N CYS A 38 -6.61 12.68 5.24
CA CYS A 38 -7.43 13.61 4.47
C CYS A 38 -8.41 14.38 5.35
N ILE A 39 -9.00 13.76 6.38
CA ILE A 39 -9.82 14.49 7.37
C ILE A 39 -8.96 15.56 8.04
N LYS A 40 -7.77 15.20 8.53
CA LYS A 40 -6.86 16.15 9.20
C LYS A 40 -6.42 17.32 8.31
N LYS A 41 -6.33 17.11 6.99
CA LYS A 41 -5.86 18.13 6.03
C LYS A 41 -6.98 19.00 5.47
N CYS A 42 -8.17 18.45 5.31
CA CYS A 42 -9.25 19.08 4.56
C CYS A 42 -10.44 19.51 5.41
N ILE A 43 -10.64 18.93 6.59
CA ILE A 43 -11.75 19.28 7.48
C ILE A 43 -11.21 20.13 8.64
N PRO A 44 -11.58 21.42 8.74
CA PRO A 44 -11.19 22.24 9.86
C PRO A 44 -11.90 21.80 11.14
N ASN A 45 -11.30 22.05 12.30
CA ASN A 45 -11.91 21.73 13.60
C ASN A 45 -13.08 22.66 13.98
N ASP A 46 -13.40 23.64 13.14
CA ASP A 46 -14.56 24.53 13.28
C ASP A 46 -15.72 24.00 12.43
N TYR A 47 -16.59 23.21 13.06
CA TYR A 47 -17.70 22.52 12.40
C TYR A 47 -18.95 23.41 12.37
N ARG A 48 -19.10 24.15 11.27
CA ARG A 48 -20.20 25.13 11.11
C ARG A 48 -21.50 24.50 10.62
N GLU A 49 -21.41 23.40 9.88
CA GLU A 49 -22.52 22.63 9.31
C GLU A 49 -22.14 21.15 9.23
N GLY A 50 -23.13 20.26 9.07
CA GLY A 50 -22.91 18.81 9.03
C GLY A 50 -22.53 18.26 7.64
N ASP A 51 -22.83 19.01 6.59
CA ASP A 51 -22.51 18.64 5.22
C ASP A 51 -21.14 19.19 4.82
N LEU A 52 -20.48 18.50 3.88
CA LEU A 52 -19.22 18.99 3.32
C LEU A 52 -19.50 20.16 2.38
N ASN A 53 -18.81 21.28 2.62
CA ASN A 53 -18.85 22.39 1.68
C ASN A 53 -18.04 22.04 0.42
N LYS A 54 -18.26 22.80 -0.66
CA LYS A 54 -17.58 22.58 -1.96
C LYS A 54 -16.05 22.58 -1.84
N GLY A 55 -15.50 23.39 -0.93
CA GLY A 55 -14.05 23.47 -0.69
C GLY A 55 -13.51 22.19 -0.06
N GLU A 56 -14.20 21.66 0.94
CA GLU A 56 -13.87 20.41 1.61
C GLU A 56 -13.96 19.22 0.66
N SER A 57 -15.04 19.11 -0.14
CA SER A 57 -15.19 18.04 -1.13
C SER A 57 -14.03 18.03 -2.15
N VAL A 58 -13.74 19.18 -2.76
CA VAL A 58 -12.64 19.30 -3.73
C VAL A 58 -11.28 19.08 -3.07
N CYS A 59 -11.11 19.47 -1.80
CA CYS A 59 -9.89 19.20 -1.05
C CYS A 59 -9.70 17.68 -0.85
N ILE A 60 -10.74 16.95 -0.47
CA ILE A 60 -10.69 15.50 -0.26
C ILE A 60 -10.28 14.80 -1.56
N ASP A 61 -10.89 15.13 -2.70
CA ASP A 61 -10.54 14.53 -4.00
C ASP A 61 -9.04 14.72 -4.32
N ARG A 62 -8.54 15.96 -4.14
CA ARG A 62 -7.12 16.29 -4.33
C ARG A 62 -6.23 15.59 -3.31
N CYS A 63 -6.69 15.45 -2.07
CA CYS A 63 -5.95 14.78 -1.01
C CYS A 63 -5.74 13.30 -1.34
N VAL A 64 -6.79 12.61 -1.78
CA VAL A 64 -6.72 11.21 -2.22
C VAL A 64 -5.75 11.05 -3.38
N GLY A 65 -5.85 11.89 -4.42
CA GLY A 65 -4.93 11.85 -5.55
C GLY A 65 -3.46 12.02 -5.12
N LYS A 66 -3.18 13.00 -4.26
CA LYS A 66 -1.83 13.22 -3.71
C LYS A 66 -1.37 12.10 -2.80
N PHE A 67 -2.26 11.49 -2.02
CA PHE A 67 -1.92 10.38 -1.13
C PHE A 67 -1.36 9.21 -1.92
N PHE A 68 -2.02 8.81 -3.02
CA PHE A 68 -1.52 7.75 -3.89
C PHE A 68 -0.25 8.14 -4.64
N GLU A 69 -0.15 9.38 -5.13
CA GLU A 69 1.08 9.87 -5.77
C GLU A 69 2.29 9.77 -4.83
N VAL A 70 2.12 10.16 -3.56
CA VAL A 70 3.16 10.04 -2.54
C VAL A 70 3.42 8.57 -2.19
N ASN A 71 2.38 7.76 -2.06
CA ASN A 71 2.51 6.33 -1.75
C ASN A 71 3.34 5.58 -2.81
N MET A 72 3.12 5.88 -4.10
CA MET A 72 3.92 5.35 -5.21
C MET A 72 5.38 5.78 -5.14
N LYS A 73 5.64 7.09 -4.98
CA LYS A 73 7.01 7.63 -4.88
C LYS A 73 7.79 7.05 -3.70
N VAL A 74 7.13 6.87 -2.55
CA VAL A 74 7.73 6.22 -1.38
C VAL A 74 8.06 4.76 -1.70
N SER A 75 7.16 4.05 -2.37
CA SER A 75 7.37 2.65 -2.77
C SER A 75 8.57 2.49 -3.70
N GLU A 76 8.68 3.35 -4.73
CA GLU A 76 9.82 3.38 -5.65
C GLU A 76 11.14 3.63 -4.91
N LYS A 77 11.16 4.59 -3.98
CA LYS A 77 12.35 4.91 -3.18
C LYS A 77 12.75 3.76 -2.26
N MET A 78 11.80 3.12 -1.58
CA MET A 78 12.07 1.98 -0.71
C MET A 78 12.62 0.79 -1.49
N GLN A 79 12.11 0.52 -2.70
CA GLN A 79 12.67 -0.52 -3.58
C GLN A 79 14.08 -0.17 -4.05
N GLY A 80 14.34 1.08 -4.42
CA GLY A 80 15.67 1.56 -4.78
C GLY A 80 16.69 1.40 -3.64
N GLU A 81 16.30 1.76 -2.41
CA GLU A 81 17.15 1.59 -1.22
C GLU A 81 17.35 0.12 -0.83
N ALA A 82 16.33 -0.73 -0.98
CA ALA A 82 16.43 -2.16 -0.73
C ALA A 82 17.42 -2.84 -1.69
N ASN A 83 17.38 -2.48 -2.98
CA ASN A 83 18.36 -2.97 -3.96
C ASN A 83 19.78 -2.49 -3.64
N GLN A 84 19.94 -1.28 -3.08
CA GLN A 84 21.24 -0.75 -2.69
C GLN A 84 21.80 -1.41 -1.41
N LYS A 85 20.92 -1.79 -0.47
CA LYS A 85 21.30 -2.45 0.79
C LYS A 85 21.42 -3.98 0.67
N GLY A 86 20.77 -4.60 -0.33
CA GLY A 86 20.87 -6.04 -0.64
C GLY A 86 22.14 -6.45 -1.39
N GLY A 87 23.01 -5.49 -1.77
CA GLY A 87 24.25 -5.74 -2.52
C GLY A 87 25.46 -6.20 -1.69
N MET A 88 25.31 -6.45 -0.37
CA MET A 88 26.43 -6.82 0.50
C MET A 88 26.00 -7.84 1.57
N GLY A 89 25.76 -9.09 1.19
CA GLY A 89 25.38 -10.10 2.18
C GLY A 89 25.27 -11.56 1.75
N GLY A 90 25.74 -11.98 0.57
CA GLY A 90 25.57 -13.38 0.18
C GLY A 90 26.24 -13.78 -1.12
N PHE A 91 27.57 -13.72 -1.18
CA PHE A 91 28.36 -14.59 -2.06
C PHE A 91 29.78 -14.71 -1.49
N GLY A 92 29.89 -15.44 -0.39
CA GLY A 92 31.16 -15.96 0.12
C GLY A 92 30.95 -17.44 0.36
N MET A 93 31.53 -18.25 -0.53
CA MET A 93 31.93 -19.62 -0.19
C MET A 93 32.81 -19.61 1.06
#